data_AF-A0A1C3VS61-F1
#
_entry.id   AF-A0A1C3VS61-F1
#
_cell.length_a   1.000
_cell.length_b   1.000
_cell.length_c   1.000
_cell.angle_alpha   90.00
_cell.angle_beta   90.00
_cell.angle_gamma   90.00
#
_symmetry.space_group_name_H-M   'P 1'
#
loop_
_entity.id
_entity.type
_entity.pdbx_description
1 polymer ?
#
loop_
_entity_poly.entity_id
_entity_poly.type
_entity_poly.pdbx_seq_one_letter_code
_entity_poly.pdbx_strand_id
1 'polypeptide(L)'
;MASKAARLKAKRSIRATSRAGRPPKENVDRYPSGKIKPSETEREVKSVVIEARRRLLGANMNVESPYAGYTLGRIFLDGAIREEHRQAGDEYAESMARYYRLVGVPFPSARAQSLFSIGGHAGETTIEFAARARAASNKMMELERILLCCVDGPQVKQTVFNVCIMDYDHLRGMPKQQMLWLRRGLIALMEHKGLRDSSKSVTTEIA
;
A
#
# COMPACT_ATOMS: atom_id res chain seq x y z
N MET A 1 14.45 27.32 -54.57
CA MET A 1 15.78 27.21 -53.92
C MET A 1 15.64 27.41 -52.41
N ALA A 2 15.82 26.38 -51.58
CA ALA A 2 15.66 26.50 -50.12
C ALA A 2 16.73 27.43 -49.51
N SER A 3 16.32 28.32 -48.60
CA SER A 3 17.20 29.32 -47.99
C SER A 3 18.36 28.67 -47.22
N LYS A 4 19.49 29.38 -47.12
CA LYS A 4 20.70 28.93 -46.40
C LYS A 4 20.39 28.57 -44.93
N ALA A 5 19.43 29.27 -44.32
CA ALA A 5 18.94 29.00 -42.97
C ALA A 5 18.13 27.70 -42.87
N ALA A 6 17.28 27.39 -43.86
CA ALA A 6 16.52 26.14 -43.90
C ALA A 6 17.44 24.92 -44.04
N ARG A 7 18.48 25.02 -44.88
CA ARG A 7 19.51 23.98 -45.04
C ARG A 7 20.30 23.74 -43.75
N LEU A 8 20.58 24.78 -42.98
CA LEU A 8 21.33 24.68 -41.71
C LEU A 8 20.49 24.05 -40.60
N LYS A 9 19.19 24.35 -40.53
CA LYS A 9 18.24 23.67 -39.62
C LYS A 9 18.13 22.18 -39.94
N ALA A 10 17.99 21.81 -41.22
CA ALA A 10 17.95 20.42 -41.64
C ALA A 10 19.25 19.66 -41.33
N LYS A 11 20.42 20.27 -41.53
CA LYS A 11 21.71 19.66 -41.14
C LYS A 11 21.85 19.47 -39.63
N ARG A 12 21.31 20.39 -38.82
CA ARG A 12 21.32 20.28 -37.35
C ARG A 12 20.35 19.21 -36.84
N SER A 13 19.15 19.09 -37.40
CA SER A 13 18.20 18.03 -37.02
C SER A 13 18.75 16.64 -37.37
N ILE A 14 19.33 16.47 -38.55
CA ILE A 14 19.93 15.20 -39.00
C ILE A 14 21.12 14.81 -38.10
N ARG A 15 21.99 15.75 -37.74
CA ARG A 15 23.13 15.48 -36.82
C ARG A 15 22.70 15.19 -35.39
N ALA A 16 21.59 15.78 -34.92
CA ALA A 16 21.04 15.49 -33.61
C ALA A 16 20.43 14.07 -33.56
N THR A 17 19.76 13.63 -34.63
CA THR A 17 19.23 12.27 -34.74
C THR A 17 20.29 11.21 -35.00
N SER A 18 21.39 11.54 -35.68
CA SER A 18 22.44 10.56 -36.04
C SER A 18 23.41 10.23 -34.90
N ARG A 19 23.33 10.91 -33.74
CA ARG A 19 24.25 10.72 -32.60
C ARG A 19 23.56 10.30 -31.30
N ALA A 20 22.25 10.05 -31.31
CA ALA A 20 21.49 9.86 -30.08
C ALA A 20 20.77 8.50 -30.03
N GLY A 21 21.47 7.50 -29.50
CA GLY A 21 20.87 6.32 -28.87
C GLY A 21 19.95 5.43 -29.73
N ARG A 22 19.21 4.56 -29.04
CA ARG A 22 18.24 3.62 -29.63
C ARG A 22 17.19 4.40 -30.45
N PRO A 23 16.86 3.95 -31.68
CA PRO A 23 15.81 4.55 -32.49
C PRO A 23 14.51 4.72 -31.68
N PRO A 24 13.83 5.87 -31.78
CA PRO A 24 12.58 6.09 -31.09
C PRO A 24 11.54 5.06 -31.57
N LYS A 25 10.79 4.47 -30.64
CA LYS A 25 9.63 3.63 -30.99
C LYS A 25 8.64 4.44 -31.83
N GLU A 26 8.24 3.88 -32.96
CA GLU A 26 7.24 4.42 -33.89
C GLU A 26 5.82 4.26 -33.33
N ASN A 27 4.88 5.13 -33.72
CA ASN A 27 3.47 5.11 -33.32
C ASN A 27 3.19 5.27 -31.81
N VAL A 28 3.94 6.14 -31.13
CA VAL A 28 3.73 6.43 -29.71
C VAL A 28 3.58 7.93 -29.47
N ASP A 29 2.50 8.31 -28.79
CA ASP A 29 2.25 9.70 -28.40
C ASP A 29 3.30 10.19 -27.42
N ARG A 30 3.77 11.42 -27.62
CA ARG A 30 4.84 12.04 -26.81
C ARG A 30 4.43 13.40 -26.27
N TYR A 31 4.97 13.74 -25.11
CA TYR A 31 4.99 15.12 -24.64
C TYR A 31 5.92 15.97 -25.52
N PRO A 32 5.75 17.30 -25.56
CA PRO A 32 6.68 18.20 -26.24
C PRO A 32 8.15 18.05 -25.79
N SER A 33 8.38 17.51 -24.59
CA SER A 33 9.69 17.16 -24.04
C SER A 33 10.30 15.86 -24.57
N GLY A 34 9.64 15.17 -25.51
CA GLY A 34 10.11 13.92 -26.14
C GLY A 34 9.82 12.64 -25.34
N LYS A 35 9.35 12.77 -24.08
CA LYS A 35 8.90 11.65 -23.25
C LYS A 35 7.62 11.03 -23.81
N ILE A 36 7.52 9.70 -23.80
CA ILE A 36 6.31 8.97 -24.17
C ILE A 36 5.19 9.33 -23.19
N LYS A 37 3.99 9.63 -23.71
CA LYS A 37 2.80 9.79 -22.88
C LYS A 37 2.33 8.40 -22.46
N PRO A 38 2.22 8.12 -21.15
CA PRO A 38 1.54 6.92 -20.70
C PRO A 38 0.06 7.08 -21.06
N SER A 39 -0.43 6.24 -21.98
CA SER A 39 -1.82 6.19 -22.44
C SER A 39 -2.58 5.00 -21.85
N GLU A 40 -1.96 4.27 -20.92
CA GLU A 40 -2.53 3.05 -20.36
C GLU A 40 -3.85 3.39 -19.66
N THR A 41 -4.92 2.76 -20.12
CA THR A 41 -6.23 2.87 -19.48
C THR A 41 -6.24 2.07 -18.19
N GLU A 42 -7.06 2.46 -17.21
CA GLU A 42 -7.20 1.69 -15.95
C GLU A 42 -7.53 0.22 -16.20
N ARG A 43 -8.22 -0.07 -17.30
CA ARG A 43 -8.59 -1.43 -17.73
C ARG A 43 -7.36 -2.24 -18.11
N GLU A 44 -6.41 -1.67 -18.85
CA GLU A 44 -5.17 -2.32 -19.25
C GLU A 44 -4.27 -2.59 -18.04
N VAL A 45 -4.16 -1.61 -17.13
CA VAL A 45 -3.42 -1.76 -15.88
C VAL A 45 -4.02 -2.89 -15.03
N LYS A 46 -5.36 -2.93 -14.88
CA LYS A 46 -6.04 -4.02 -14.17
C LYS A 46 -5.83 -5.37 -14.84
N SER A 47 -5.89 -5.47 -16.17
CA SER A 47 -5.68 -6.75 -16.87
C SER A 47 -4.29 -7.31 -16.66
N VAL A 48 -3.26 -6.46 -16.68
CA VAL A 48 -1.87 -6.88 -16.42
C VAL A 48 -1.72 -7.43 -15.00
N VAL A 49 -2.33 -6.76 -14.02
CA VAL A 49 -2.31 -7.22 -12.61
C VAL A 49 -3.04 -8.55 -12.44
N ILE A 50 -4.22 -8.71 -13.05
CA ILE A 50 -5.00 -9.96 -13.00
C ILE A 50 -4.20 -11.10 -13.64
N GLU A 51 -3.58 -10.86 -14.80
CA GLU A 51 -2.77 -11.86 -15.49
C GLU A 51 -1.55 -12.28 -14.65
N ALA A 52 -0.81 -11.33 -14.08
CA ALA A 52 0.32 -11.60 -13.21
C ALA A 52 -0.10 -12.43 -11.99
N ARG A 53 -1.23 -12.10 -11.37
CA ARG A 53 -1.77 -12.86 -10.23
C ARG A 53 -2.22 -14.26 -10.62
N ARG A 54 -2.83 -14.46 -11.80
CA ARG A 54 -3.19 -15.81 -12.30
C ARG A 54 -1.95 -16.71 -12.44
N ARG A 55 -0.84 -16.15 -12.92
CA ARG A 55 0.44 -16.87 -13.05
C ARG A 55 1.02 -17.27 -11.68
N LEU A 56 0.89 -16.42 -10.66
CA LEU A 56 1.49 -16.62 -9.34
C LEU A 56 0.62 -17.46 -8.39
N LEU A 57 -0.69 -17.21 -8.38
CA LEU A 57 -1.62 -17.77 -7.39
C LEU A 57 -2.38 -19.00 -7.91
N GLY A 58 -2.34 -19.25 -9.22
CA GLY A 58 -3.04 -20.34 -9.88
C GLY A 58 -4.53 -20.05 -10.13
N ALA A 59 -5.20 -21.00 -10.81
CA ALA A 59 -6.57 -20.84 -11.30
C ALA A 59 -7.67 -20.95 -10.23
N ASN A 60 -7.35 -21.49 -9.05
CA ASN A 60 -8.34 -21.82 -8.01
C ASN A 60 -8.71 -20.63 -7.10
N MET A 61 -8.05 -19.48 -7.25
CA MET A 61 -8.34 -18.29 -6.47
C MET A 61 -9.14 -17.28 -7.28
N ASN A 62 -10.04 -16.53 -6.63
CA ASN A 62 -10.67 -15.37 -7.22
C ASN A 62 -9.65 -14.22 -7.36
N VAL A 63 -8.85 -14.28 -8.42
CA VAL A 63 -7.75 -13.34 -8.72
C VAL A 63 -8.25 -11.91 -9.01
N GLU A 64 -9.50 -11.79 -9.47
CA GLU A 64 -10.15 -10.53 -9.80
C GLU A 64 -10.55 -9.75 -8.53
N SER A 65 -10.72 -10.46 -7.42
CA SER A 65 -10.98 -9.83 -6.13
C SER A 65 -9.85 -8.87 -5.74
N PRO A 66 -10.16 -7.66 -5.24
CA PRO A 66 -9.17 -6.76 -4.67
C PRO A 66 -8.34 -7.44 -3.56
N TYR A 67 -8.95 -8.36 -2.82
CA TYR A 67 -8.34 -9.08 -1.68
C TYR A 67 -7.24 -10.06 -2.08
N ALA A 68 -7.15 -10.46 -3.35
CA ALA A 68 -6.06 -11.31 -3.81
C ALA A 68 -4.68 -10.62 -3.78
N GLY A 69 -4.65 -9.29 -3.65
CA GLY A 69 -3.43 -8.48 -3.68
C GLY A 69 -2.51 -8.63 -2.48
N TYR A 70 -3.01 -9.07 -1.32
CA TYR A 70 -2.26 -9.11 -0.06
C TYR A 70 -2.63 -10.35 0.77
N THR A 71 -1.77 -10.71 1.70
CA THR A 71 -1.77 -11.98 2.44
C THR A 71 -3.04 -12.15 3.27
N LEU A 72 -3.44 -11.13 4.05
CA LEU A 72 -4.67 -11.19 4.85
C LEU A 72 -5.92 -11.37 3.96
N GLY A 73 -5.98 -10.67 2.84
CA GLY A 73 -7.06 -10.81 1.87
C GLY A 73 -7.11 -12.20 1.24
N ARG A 74 -5.95 -12.81 0.96
CA ARG A 74 -5.88 -14.22 0.49
C ARG A 74 -6.34 -15.21 1.56
N ILE A 75 -5.96 -15.02 2.83
CA ILE A 75 -6.44 -15.84 3.96
C ILE A 75 -7.98 -15.74 4.09
N PHE A 76 -8.56 -14.57 3.82
CA PHE A 76 -10.02 -14.39 3.75
C PHE A 76 -10.64 -15.14 2.56
N LEU A 77 -10.06 -15.05 1.36
CA LEU A 77 -10.54 -15.78 0.19
C LEU A 77 -10.46 -17.31 0.36
N ASP A 78 -9.50 -17.79 1.17
CA ASP A 78 -9.40 -19.21 1.55
C ASP A 78 -10.46 -19.63 2.60
N GLY A 79 -11.27 -18.69 3.11
CA GLY A 79 -12.29 -18.95 4.12
C GLY A 79 -11.74 -19.16 5.55
N ALA A 80 -10.46 -18.88 5.78
CA ALA A 80 -9.83 -19.11 7.07
C ALA A 80 -10.16 -18.01 8.11
N ILE A 81 -10.63 -16.85 7.68
CA ILE A 81 -11.11 -15.75 8.52
C ILE A 81 -12.42 -15.20 7.97
N ARG A 82 -13.20 -14.52 8.84
CA ARG A 82 -14.43 -13.85 8.44
C ARG A 82 -14.18 -12.45 7.90
N GLU A 83 -15.19 -11.84 7.30
CA GLU A 83 -15.11 -10.49 6.74
C GLU A 83 -14.78 -9.44 7.80
N GLU A 84 -15.37 -9.55 8.99
CA GLU A 84 -15.16 -8.60 10.09
C GLU A 84 -13.71 -8.63 10.57
N HIS A 85 -13.11 -9.83 10.61
CA HIS A 85 -11.69 -10.00 10.95
C HIS A 85 -10.78 -9.37 9.89
N ARG A 86 -11.09 -9.55 8.60
CA ARG A 86 -10.35 -8.90 7.50
C ARG A 86 -10.43 -7.38 7.65
N GLN A 87 -11.63 -6.85 7.84
CA GLN A 87 -11.84 -5.40 7.96
C GLN A 87 -11.07 -4.81 9.15
N ALA A 88 -11.05 -5.49 10.30
CA ALA A 88 -10.26 -5.08 11.46
C ALA A 88 -8.75 -5.05 11.16
N GLY A 89 -8.24 -6.04 10.43
CA GLY A 89 -6.85 -6.07 9.99
C GLY A 89 -6.49 -4.98 8.99
N ASP A 90 -7.39 -4.67 8.05
CA ASP A 90 -7.18 -3.59 7.07
C ASP A 90 -7.16 -2.20 7.74
N GLU A 91 -8.02 -1.96 8.73
CA GLU A 91 -8.03 -0.71 9.50
C GLU A 91 -6.78 -0.58 10.40
N TYR A 92 -6.32 -1.69 10.97
CA TYR A 92 -5.05 -1.75 11.67
C TYR A 92 -3.90 -1.37 10.72
N ALA A 93 -3.86 -1.96 9.52
CA ALA A 93 -2.84 -1.64 8.51
C ALA A 93 -2.88 -0.16 8.09
N GLU A 94 -4.06 0.41 7.89
CA GLU A 94 -4.21 1.84 7.57
C GLU A 94 -3.71 2.74 8.71
N SER A 95 -4.04 2.41 9.95
CA SER A 95 -3.60 3.15 11.14
C SER A 95 -2.08 3.13 11.28
N MET A 96 -1.45 1.97 11.06
CA MET A 96 0.01 1.82 11.09
C MET A 96 0.68 2.56 9.93
N ALA A 97 0.15 2.47 8.70
CA ALA A 97 0.66 3.20 7.55
C ALA A 97 0.61 4.72 7.76
N ARG A 98 -0.48 5.21 8.35
CA ARG A 98 -0.63 6.62 8.74
C ARG A 98 0.42 7.04 9.77
N TYR A 99 0.70 6.20 10.76
CA TYR A 99 1.77 6.43 11.74
C TYR A 99 3.14 6.54 11.07
N TYR A 100 3.57 5.55 10.29
CA TYR A 100 4.88 5.57 9.62
C TYR A 100 5.04 6.81 8.72
N ARG A 101 3.98 7.15 7.97
CA ARG A 101 3.96 8.33 7.10
C ARG A 101 4.08 9.66 7.86
N LEU A 102 3.36 9.83 8.97
CA LEU A 102 3.31 11.10 9.70
C LEU A 102 4.51 11.30 10.63
N VAL A 103 5.08 10.22 11.16
CA VAL A 103 6.25 10.31 12.05
C VAL A 103 7.55 10.36 11.24
N GLY A 104 7.50 10.06 9.94
CA GLY A 104 8.67 10.08 9.06
C GLY A 104 9.59 8.87 9.24
N VAL A 105 9.10 7.81 9.85
CA VAL A 105 9.80 6.53 9.98
C VAL A 105 9.58 5.73 8.69
N PRO A 106 10.61 5.12 8.09
CA PRO A 106 10.42 4.30 6.90
C PRO A 106 9.45 3.15 7.19
N PHE A 107 8.54 2.90 6.24
CA PHE A 107 7.61 1.79 6.36
C PHE A 107 8.41 0.46 6.43
N PRO A 108 8.05 -0.48 7.32
CA PRO A 108 8.90 -1.63 7.62
C PRO A 108 8.95 -2.66 6.48
N SER A 109 7.90 -2.77 5.66
CA SER A 109 7.91 -3.67 4.50
C SER A 109 8.65 -3.07 3.33
N ALA A 110 9.74 -3.72 2.89
CA ALA A 110 10.50 -3.31 1.70
C ALA A 110 9.64 -3.24 0.42
N ARG A 111 8.57 -4.05 0.32
CA ARG A 111 7.65 -4.03 -0.83
C ARG A 111 6.79 -2.77 -0.89
N ALA A 112 6.55 -2.13 0.25
CA ALA A 112 5.72 -0.95 0.40
C ALA A 112 6.52 0.34 0.63
N GLN A 113 7.86 0.26 0.66
CA GLN A 113 8.72 1.43 0.77
C GLN A 113 8.70 2.24 -0.52
N SER A 114 8.07 3.40 -0.49
CA SER A 114 8.31 4.43 -1.49
C SER A 114 9.54 5.24 -1.08
N LEU A 115 10.71 4.82 -1.58
CA LEU A 115 12.01 5.44 -1.28
C LEU A 115 12.05 6.94 -1.58
N PHE A 116 11.20 7.43 -2.49
CA PHE A 116 11.16 8.83 -2.92
C PHE A 116 10.08 9.66 -2.22
N SER A 117 9.17 9.06 -1.44
CA SER A 117 8.17 9.81 -0.67
C SER A 117 8.60 10.10 0.76
N ILE A 118 9.77 9.62 1.18
CA ILE A 118 10.36 9.88 2.49
C ILE A 118 11.09 11.23 2.41
N GLY A 119 10.31 12.31 2.34
CA GLY A 119 10.82 13.66 2.47
C GLY A 119 11.04 13.99 3.95
N GLY A 120 12.30 14.09 4.38
CA GLY A 120 12.62 14.73 5.66
C GLY A 120 11.97 16.12 5.70
N HIS A 121 11.34 16.45 6.84
CA HIS A 121 10.60 17.70 6.95
C HIS A 121 11.60 18.85 7.07
N ALA A 122 11.57 19.78 6.12
CA ALA A 122 12.41 20.96 6.14
C ALA A 122 11.77 22.03 7.04
N GLY A 123 12.30 22.22 8.25
CA GLY A 123 11.97 23.37 9.12
C GLY A 123 10.53 23.40 9.67
N GLU A 124 10.35 24.10 10.79
CA GLU A 124 9.11 24.34 11.56
C GLU A 124 7.88 23.49 11.20
N THR A 125 7.69 22.40 11.95
CA THR A 125 6.43 21.64 11.86
C THR A 125 5.27 22.51 12.35
N THR A 126 4.32 22.79 11.46
CA THR A 126 3.02 23.38 11.87
C THR A 126 2.42 22.64 13.06
N ILE A 127 1.83 23.36 14.01
CA ILE A 127 1.20 22.82 15.22
C ILE A 127 0.20 21.70 14.86
N GLU A 128 -0.56 21.88 13.77
CA GLU A 128 -1.50 20.89 13.25
C GLU A 128 -0.84 19.59 12.79
N PHE A 129 0.34 19.67 12.17
CA PHE A 129 1.09 18.48 11.79
C PHE A 129 1.58 17.73 13.02
N ALA A 130 2.17 18.44 13.99
CA ALA A 130 2.61 17.84 15.25
C ALA A 130 1.45 17.18 16.01
N ALA A 131 0.27 17.81 16.03
CA ALA A 131 -0.93 17.24 16.62
C ALA A 131 -1.38 15.95 15.90
N ARG A 132 -1.39 15.94 14.56
CA ARG A 132 -1.71 14.74 13.77
C ARG A 132 -0.70 13.61 13.98
N ALA A 133 0.59 13.91 14.03
CA ALA A 133 1.64 12.93 14.30
C ALA A 133 1.48 12.34 15.71
N ARG A 134 1.23 13.17 16.74
CA ARG A 134 0.93 12.69 18.10
C ARG A 134 -0.30 11.79 18.15
N ALA A 135 -1.39 12.19 17.48
CA ALA A 135 -2.61 11.38 17.42
C ALA A 135 -2.35 10.01 16.75
N ALA A 136 -1.55 9.98 15.68
CA ALA A 136 -1.18 8.73 15.01
C ALA A 136 -0.27 7.85 15.89
N SER A 137 0.70 8.44 16.60
CA SER A 137 1.54 7.72 17.57
C SER A 137 0.72 7.14 18.72
N ASN A 138 -0.21 7.91 19.29
CA ASN A 138 -1.11 7.44 20.34
C ASN A 138 -1.98 6.29 19.85
N LYS A 139 -2.50 6.40 18.62
CA LYS A 139 -3.29 5.33 18.01
C LYS A 139 -2.46 4.06 17.79
N MET A 140 -1.22 4.19 17.33
CA MET A 140 -0.31 3.05 17.18
C MET A 140 -0.05 2.37 18.53
N MET A 141 0.30 3.14 19.57
CA MET A 141 0.55 2.61 20.91
C MET A 141 -0.67 1.91 21.51
N GLU A 142 -1.87 2.47 21.31
CA GLU A 142 -3.13 1.87 21.72
C GLU A 142 -3.34 0.50 21.05
N LEU A 143 -3.17 0.42 19.73
CA LEU A 143 -3.31 -0.82 18.96
C LEU A 143 -2.28 -1.87 19.37
N GLU A 144 -1.03 -1.47 19.60
CA GLU A 144 0.00 -2.38 20.12
C GLU A 144 -0.36 -2.92 21.50
N ARG A 145 -0.86 -2.06 22.40
CA ARG A 145 -1.28 -2.47 23.74
C ARG A 145 -2.37 -3.53 23.67
N ILE A 146 -3.38 -3.34 22.82
CA ILE A 146 -4.49 -4.30 22.65
C ILE A 146 -3.96 -5.69 22.26
N LEU A 147 -3.05 -5.73 21.28
CA LEU A 147 -2.45 -6.99 20.82
C LEU A 147 -1.59 -7.63 21.91
N LEU A 148 -0.83 -6.83 22.68
CA LEU A 148 0.00 -7.32 23.77
C LEU A 148 -0.81 -7.83 24.98
N CYS A 149 -2.02 -7.32 25.19
CA CYS A 149 -2.93 -7.78 26.26
C CYS A 149 -3.64 -9.11 25.92
N CYS A 150 -3.53 -9.61 24.70
CA CYS A 150 -4.07 -10.92 24.34
C CYS A 150 -3.31 -12.07 25.03
N VAL A 151 -3.96 -13.23 25.15
CA VAL A 151 -3.27 -14.47 25.50
C VAL A 151 -2.24 -14.80 24.41
N ASP A 152 -0.98 -15.02 24.82
CA ASP A 152 0.20 -15.09 23.93
C ASP A 152 0.51 -13.76 23.23
N GLY A 153 0.33 -12.63 23.94
CA GLY A 153 0.41 -11.26 23.41
C GLY A 153 1.58 -10.97 22.47
N PRO A 154 2.84 -11.29 22.82
CA PRO A 154 3.97 -11.10 21.91
C PRO A 154 3.83 -11.85 20.58
N GLN A 155 3.37 -13.11 20.61
CA GLN A 155 3.15 -13.95 19.43
C GLN A 155 1.96 -13.45 18.61
N VAL A 156 0.88 -13.01 19.27
CA VAL A 156 -0.28 -12.39 18.64
C VAL A 156 0.11 -11.12 17.92
N LYS A 157 0.77 -10.18 18.60
CA LYS A 157 1.29 -8.93 18.01
C LYS A 157 2.16 -9.22 16.80
N GLN A 158 3.15 -10.11 16.94
CA GLN A 158 4.07 -10.43 15.86
C GLN A 158 3.36 -11.04 14.65
N THR A 159 2.41 -11.95 14.89
CA THR A 159 1.67 -12.63 13.81
C THR A 159 0.79 -11.64 13.06
N VAL A 160 0.02 -10.80 13.77
CA VAL A 160 -0.82 -9.75 13.16
C VAL A 160 0.05 -8.76 12.38
N PHE A 161 1.17 -8.31 12.95
CA PHE A 161 2.09 -7.40 12.28
C PHE A 161 2.67 -8.01 11.00
N ASN A 162 3.14 -9.26 11.06
CA ASN A 162 3.73 -9.92 9.89
C ASN A 162 2.72 -10.15 8.76
N VAL A 163 1.46 -10.41 9.09
CA VAL A 163 0.40 -10.63 8.09
C VAL A 163 -0.12 -9.31 7.53
N CYS A 164 -0.43 -8.33 8.39
CA CYS A 164 -1.14 -7.11 7.98
C CYS A 164 -0.20 -5.99 7.52
N ILE A 165 1.03 -5.92 8.06
CA ILE A 165 1.99 -4.84 7.76
C ILE A 165 3.11 -5.34 6.85
N MET A 166 3.74 -6.46 7.21
CA MET A 166 4.86 -6.98 6.43
C MET A 166 4.40 -7.66 5.14
N ASP A 167 3.14 -8.13 5.12
CA ASP A 167 2.53 -8.83 4.00
C ASP A 167 3.35 -10.06 3.56
N TYR A 168 3.76 -10.87 4.55
CA TYR A 168 4.57 -12.06 4.30
C TYR A 168 3.73 -13.20 3.70
N ASP A 169 3.93 -13.45 2.41
CA ASP A 169 3.14 -14.42 1.64
C ASP A 169 3.17 -15.86 2.21
N HIS A 170 4.31 -16.30 2.75
CA HIS A 170 4.45 -17.64 3.34
C HIS A 170 3.54 -17.87 4.56
N LEU A 171 3.01 -16.79 5.16
CA LEU A 171 2.08 -16.88 6.29
C LEU A 171 0.65 -17.20 5.86
N ARG A 172 0.33 -17.21 4.55
CA ARG A 172 -0.97 -17.69 4.06
C ARG A 172 -1.24 -19.14 4.49
N GLY A 173 -0.21 -19.99 4.42
CA GLY A 173 -0.26 -21.40 4.80
C GLY A 173 0.24 -21.69 6.23
N MET A 174 0.12 -20.72 7.13
CA MET A 174 0.69 -20.82 8.48
C MET A 174 0.15 -22.02 9.30
N PRO A 175 0.91 -22.53 10.28
CA PRO A 175 0.44 -23.58 11.18
C PRO A 175 -0.80 -23.16 11.98
N LYS A 176 -1.60 -24.14 12.42
CA LYS A 176 -2.84 -23.92 13.18
C LYS A 176 -2.66 -23.02 14.41
N GLN A 177 -1.53 -23.13 15.10
CA GLN A 177 -1.21 -22.30 16.26
C GLN A 177 -1.05 -20.82 15.89
N GLN A 178 -0.34 -20.52 14.80
CA GLN A 178 -0.21 -19.14 14.31
C GLN A 178 -1.55 -18.59 13.82
N MET A 179 -2.37 -19.42 13.18
CA MET A 179 -3.71 -19.04 12.76
C MET A 179 -4.61 -18.68 13.96
N LEU A 180 -4.45 -19.41 15.08
CA LEU A 180 -5.13 -19.08 16.33
C LEU A 180 -4.69 -17.71 16.86
N TRP A 181 -3.39 -17.41 16.87
CA TRP A 181 -2.88 -16.10 17.27
C TRP A 181 -3.36 -14.96 16.38
N LEU A 182 -3.38 -15.16 15.06
CA LEU A 182 -3.93 -14.20 14.11
C LEU A 182 -5.39 -13.90 14.44
N ARG A 183 -6.23 -14.94 14.57
CA ARG A 183 -7.65 -14.78 14.90
C ARG A 183 -7.86 -14.04 16.23
N ARG A 184 -7.12 -14.39 17.28
CA ARG A 184 -7.19 -13.69 18.58
C ARG A 184 -6.91 -12.20 18.44
N GLY A 185 -5.84 -11.85 17.72
CA GLY A 185 -5.49 -10.46 17.49
C GLY A 185 -6.54 -9.70 16.68
N LEU A 186 -7.07 -10.31 15.61
CA LEU A 186 -8.12 -9.69 14.79
C LEU A 186 -9.43 -9.51 15.56
N ILE A 187 -9.80 -10.46 16.42
CA ILE A 187 -10.96 -10.33 17.31
C ILE A 187 -10.77 -9.17 18.28
N ALA A 188 -9.62 -9.08 18.95
CA ALA A 188 -9.35 -7.99 19.89
C ALA A 188 -9.37 -6.60 19.22
N LEU A 189 -8.86 -6.50 17.98
CA LEU A 189 -8.92 -5.27 17.19
C LEU A 189 -10.36 -4.92 16.77
N MET A 190 -11.15 -5.93 16.37
CA MET A 190 -12.56 -5.76 16.01
C MET A 190 -13.39 -5.28 17.21
N GLU A 191 -13.22 -5.90 18.38
CA GLU A 191 -13.91 -5.50 19.61
C GLU A 191 -13.57 -4.07 20.02
N HIS A 192 -12.28 -3.69 19.94
CA HIS A 192 -11.85 -2.32 20.20
C HIS A 192 -12.52 -1.31 19.28
N LYS A 193 -12.64 -1.64 17.98
CA LYS A 193 -13.36 -0.81 17.02
C LYS A 193 -14.82 -0.65 17.40
N GLY A 194 -15.51 -1.75 17.73
CA GLY A 194 -16.91 -1.72 18.15
C GLY A 194 -17.14 -0.80 19.36
N LEU A 195 -16.22 -0.80 20.33
CA LEU A 195 -16.23 0.13 21.47
C LEU A 195 -15.98 1.59 21.07
N ARG A 196 -15.16 1.82 20.03
CA ARG A 196 -14.90 3.15 19.50
C ARG A 196 -16.09 3.71 18.73
N ASP A 197 -16.79 2.88 17.97
CA ASP A 197 -17.94 3.34 17.19
C ASP A 197 -19.16 3.58 18.09
N SER A 198 -19.35 2.79 19.15
CA SER A 198 -20.38 3.03 20.16
C SER A 198 -20.10 4.28 21.02
N SER A 199 -18.85 4.57 21.36
CA SER A 199 -18.52 5.83 22.09
C SER A 199 -18.69 7.08 21.23
N LYS A 200 -18.49 7.00 19.91
CA LYS A 200 -18.75 8.10 18.97
C LYS A 200 -20.23 8.38 18.76
N SER A 201 -21.09 7.35 18.70
CA SER A 201 -22.53 7.56 18.56
C SER A 201 -23.11 8.27 19.78
N VAL A 202 -22.69 7.88 20.99
CA VAL A 202 -23.14 8.53 22.25
C VAL A 202 -22.68 9.99 22.36
N THR A 203 -21.49 10.33 21.88
CA THR A 203 -20.99 11.71 21.92
C THR A 203 -21.62 12.62 20.85
N THR A 204 -22.18 12.06 19.79
CA THR A 204 -22.85 12.83 18.73
C THR A 204 -24.31 13.15 19.08
N GLU A 205 -24.93 12.38 19.99
CA GLU A 205 -26.31 12.62 20.46
C GLU A 205 -26.40 13.65 21.61
N ILE A 206 -25.27 14.09 22.17
CA ILE A 206 -25.19 15.01 23.31
C ILE A 206 -24.68 16.41 22.89
N ALA A 207 -24.41 16.62 21.60
CA ALA A 207 -23.98 17.91 21.02
C ALA A 207 -25.11 18.54 20.19
#